data_AF-A0A285NIZ7-F1
#
_entry.id   AF-A0A285NIZ7-F1
#
_cell.length_a   1.000
_cell.length_b   1.000
_cell.length_c   1.000
_cell.angle_alpha   90.00
_cell.angle_beta   90.00
_cell.angle_gamma   90.00
#
_symmetry.space_group_name_H-M   'P 1'
#
loop_
_entity.id
_entity.type
_entity.pdbx_description
1 polymer ?
#
loop_
_entity_poly.entity_id
_entity_poly.type
_entity_poly.pdbx_seq_one_letter_code
_entity_poly.pdbx_strand_id
1 'polypeptide(L)'
;MPQTLIRKNPGNFKTLPLFVEATPQALAYQSVGMPQNFTQTLERRQPIAVDDPEQFSIELANLGVSVRLTLAWQGRDYWVLVRQRREDRGDVVLKLISGYVPAHELNLPLHTAVQEVAEECLLETPGGWLNGRFKETWLPDAYGGALKYRETPTFDLIPKAGAARTVLCGAQALIEQPRAYVHLPTASLQLVYDLRLEVPKEAKGLSLYHVDERLENDQLVARLSRKRPDLYLIPLDGGKPLPELYTLRKGELHAAPTRGLFLAESFASQEGWVVREERVKWKDWLHRQGLEVPAVRRSGLKKVATKARALIRLARHKL
;
A
#
# COMPACT_ATOMS: atom_id res chain seq x y z
N MET A 1 -14.27 20.04 -3.91
CA MET A 1 -13.59 19.38 -5.05
C MET A 1 -12.24 18.89 -4.56
N PRO A 2 -11.56 17.94 -5.24
CA PRO A 2 -10.18 17.58 -4.89
C PRO A 2 -9.27 18.80 -5.01
N GLN A 3 -8.37 18.99 -4.04
CA GLN A 3 -7.37 20.06 -4.04
C GLN A 3 -6.13 19.57 -4.79
N THR A 4 -5.62 20.34 -5.75
CA THR A 4 -4.31 20.08 -6.36
C THR A 4 -3.21 20.44 -5.36
N LEU A 5 -2.27 19.54 -5.11
CA LEU A 5 -1.13 19.78 -4.22
C LEU A 5 0.13 20.19 -4.98
N ILE A 6 0.48 19.45 -6.03
CA ILE A 6 1.66 19.71 -6.87
C ILE A 6 1.42 19.26 -8.31
N ARG A 7 2.20 19.82 -9.23
CA ARG A 7 2.33 19.39 -10.63
C ARG A 7 3.81 19.11 -10.89
N LYS A 8 4.15 17.90 -11.33
CA LYS A 8 5.52 17.48 -11.66
C LYS A 8 5.61 17.15 -13.16
N ASN A 9 6.78 17.35 -13.75
CA ASN A 9 7.05 16.92 -15.12
C ASN A 9 7.31 15.39 -15.10
N PRO A 10 6.51 14.56 -15.79
CA PRO A 10 6.71 13.10 -15.83
C PRO A 10 8.07 12.70 -16.41
N GLY A 11 8.68 13.55 -17.25
CA GLY A 11 10.00 13.30 -17.84
C GLY A 11 11.15 13.25 -16.82
N ASN A 12 10.94 13.77 -15.61
CA ASN A 12 11.93 13.73 -14.53
C ASN A 12 12.06 12.32 -13.93
N PHE A 13 11.03 11.48 -14.06
CA PHE A 13 11.10 10.11 -13.59
C PHE A 13 11.95 9.25 -14.54
N LYS A 14 12.96 8.60 -13.96
CA LYS A 14 13.79 7.59 -14.63
C LYS A 14 14.09 6.45 -13.67
N THR A 15 13.94 5.21 -14.13
CA THR A 15 14.39 4.00 -13.44
C THR A 15 15.29 3.17 -14.35
N LEU A 16 15.90 2.10 -13.85
CA LEU A 16 16.72 1.19 -14.66
C LEU A 16 16.17 -0.24 -14.63
N PRO A 17 16.31 -0.96 -15.75
CA PRO A 17 16.26 -2.41 -15.75
C PRO A 17 17.31 -3.01 -14.81
N LEU A 18 17.04 -4.24 -14.37
CA LEU A 18 17.90 -4.97 -13.45
C LEU A 18 18.33 -6.29 -14.08
N PHE A 19 19.51 -6.76 -13.71
CA PHE A 19 19.84 -8.18 -13.73
C PHE A 19 19.76 -8.71 -12.29
N VAL A 20 19.06 -9.82 -12.09
CA VAL A 20 18.85 -10.44 -10.79
C VAL A 20 19.42 -11.84 -10.78
N GLU A 21 20.09 -12.21 -9.69
CA GLU A 21 20.55 -13.56 -9.40
C GLU A 21 19.96 -14.00 -8.05
N ALA A 22 19.21 -15.09 -8.08
CA ALA A 22 18.51 -15.66 -6.94
C ALA A 22 19.12 -17.00 -6.55
N THR A 23 19.22 -17.22 -5.24
CA THR A 23 19.58 -18.48 -4.60
C THR A 23 18.61 -18.76 -3.44
N PRO A 24 18.57 -19.98 -2.87
CA PRO A 24 17.70 -20.25 -1.73
C PRO A 24 17.95 -19.32 -0.52
N GLN A 25 19.16 -18.77 -0.37
CA GLN A 25 19.53 -17.92 0.77
C GLN A 25 19.46 -16.41 0.48
N ALA A 26 19.80 -15.99 -0.75
CA ALA A 26 19.94 -14.59 -1.09
C ALA A 26 19.49 -14.27 -2.52
N LEU A 27 19.09 -13.01 -2.72
CA LEU A 27 18.80 -12.43 -4.04
C LEU A 27 19.68 -11.19 -4.22
N ALA A 28 20.48 -11.17 -5.27
CA ALA A 28 21.28 -10.02 -5.68
C ALA A 28 20.68 -9.35 -6.91
N TYR A 29 20.73 -8.03 -6.97
CA TYR A 29 20.40 -7.28 -8.18
C TYR A 29 21.48 -6.25 -8.52
N GLN A 30 21.59 -5.95 -9.81
CA GLN A 30 22.42 -4.87 -10.34
C GLN A 30 21.68 -4.18 -11.49
N SER A 31 21.89 -2.89 -11.68
CA SER A 31 21.30 -2.17 -12.81
C SER A 31 21.96 -2.55 -14.13
N VAL A 32 21.17 -2.57 -15.21
CA VAL A 32 21.67 -2.84 -16.56
C VAL A 32 21.03 -1.89 -17.58
N GLY A 33 21.77 -1.57 -18.65
CA GLY A 33 21.28 -0.73 -19.73
C GLY A 33 21.16 0.76 -19.37
N MET A 34 20.25 1.45 -20.08
CA MET A 34 20.08 2.91 -19.99
C MET A 34 18.82 3.28 -19.18
N PRO A 35 18.80 4.44 -18.48
CA PRO A 35 17.64 4.88 -17.71
C PRO A 35 16.38 5.06 -18.57
N GLN A 36 15.29 4.45 -18.14
CA GLN A 36 14.00 4.42 -18.85
C GLN A 36 13.00 5.38 -18.19
N ASN A 37 12.22 6.10 -19.01
CA ASN A 37 11.05 6.83 -18.51
C ASN A 37 9.88 5.88 -18.22
N PHE A 38 8.79 6.43 -17.67
CA PHE A 38 7.61 5.67 -17.29
C PHE A 38 7.04 4.83 -18.45
N THR A 39 6.86 5.41 -19.64
CA THR A 39 6.33 4.71 -20.81
C THR A 39 7.22 3.54 -21.22
N GLN A 40 8.54 3.76 -21.32
CA GLN A 40 9.51 2.72 -21.68
C GLN A 40 9.54 1.59 -20.65
N THR A 41 9.43 1.92 -19.36
CA THR A 41 9.33 0.91 -18.30
C THR A 41 8.06 0.08 -18.46
N LEU A 42 6.90 0.70 -18.71
CA LEU A 42 5.65 -0.04 -18.93
C LEU A 42 5.72 -0.97 -20.14
N GLU A 43 6.33 -0.54 -21.24
CA GLU A 43 6.55 -1.38 -22.43
C GLU A 43 7.41 -2.61 -22.12
N ARG A 44 8.44 -2.45 -21.28
CA ARG A 44 9.34 -3.54 -20.86
C ARG A 44 8.71 -4.51 -19.86
N ARG A 45 7.65 -4.11 -19.13
CA ARG A 45 6.94 -4.96 -18.16
C ARG A 45 6.09 -6.02 -18.89
N GLN A 46 6.75 -7.06 -19.37
CA GLN A 46 6.13 -8.21 -20.01
C GLN A 46 6.19 -9.44 -19.09
N PRO A 47 5.23 -10.39 -19.19
CA PRO A 47 5.29 -11.63 -18.44
C PRO A 47 6.55 -12.44 -18.72
N ILE A 48 7.14 -13.00 -17.67
CA ILE A 48 8.30 -13.90 -17.74
C ILE A 48 7.98 -15.24 -17.06
N ALA A 49 8.78 -16.26 -17.37
CA ALA A 49 8.75 -17.55 -16.70
C ALA A 49 10.08 -17.83 -16.01
N VAL A 50 10.02 -18.57 -14.91
CA VAL A 50 11.16 -19.05 -14.14
C VAL A 50 10.87 -20.50 -13.79
N ASP A 51 11.83 -21.38 -14.10
CA ASP A 51 11.70 -22.83 -13.89
C ASP A 51 11.85 -23.20 -12.41
N ASP A 52 12.89 -22.68 -11.75
CA ASP A 52 13.13 -22.85 -10.31
C ASP A 52 12.90 -21.52 -9.56
N PRO A 53 11.81 -21.38 -8.79
CA PRO A 53 11.51 -20.18 -8.02
C PRO A 53 12.54 -19.81 -6.93
N GLU A 54 13.41 -20.75 -6.54
CA GLU A 54 14.44 -20.53 -5.53
C GLU A 54 15.80 -20.15 -6.15
N GLN A 55 16.04 -20.50 -7.42
CA GLN A 55 17.33 -20.31 -8.06
C GLN A 55 17.22 -19.96 -9.55
N PHE A 56 17.55 -18.72 -9.90
CA PHE A 56 17.47 -18.23 -11.29
C PHE A 56 18.32 -16.99 -11.50
N SER A 57 18.66 -16.71 -12.76
CA SER A 57 19.27 -15.45 -13.17
C SER A 57 18.49 -14.86 -14.35
N ILE A 58 18.03 -13.62 -14.24
CA ILE A 58 17.14 -13.02 -15.24
C ILE A 58 17.21 -11.49 -15.28
N GLU A 59 16.95 -10.90 -16.44
CA GLU A 59 16.71 -9.46 -16.56
C GLU A 59 15.26 -9.09 -16.24
N LEU A 60 15.10 -8.01 -15.46
CA LEU A 60 13.82 -7.46 -15.04
C LEU A 60 13.67 -6.01 -15.51
N ALA A 61 12.43 -5.57 -15.70
CA ALA A 61 12.07 -4.26 -16.21
C ALA A 61 12.45 -3.12 -15.25
N ASN A 62 12.28 -3.32 -13.94
CA ASN A 62 12.53 -2.28 -12.93
C ASN A 62 12.63 -2.85 -11.51
N LEU A 63 13.10 -1.98 -10.59
CA LEU A 63 12.95 -2.13 -9.14
C LEU A 63 11.74 -1.33 -8.64
N GLY A 64 10.90 -1.97 -7.83
CA GLY A 64 9.84 -1.33 -7.07
C GLY A 64 10.07 -1.49 -5.57
N VAL A 65 9.56 -0.53 -4.80
CA VAL A 65 9.54 -0.57 -3.35
C VAL A 65 8.11 -0.46 -2.85
N SER A 66 7.83 -1.15 -1.76
CA SER A 66 6.55 -1.13 -1.05
C SER A 66 6.79 -1.06 0.45
N VAL A 67 5.87 -0.48 1.19
CA VAL A 67 5.93 -0.40 2.65
C VAL A 67 4.72 -1.10 3.27
N ARG A 68 4.98 -2.17 4.03
CA ARG A 68 3.99 -2.73 4.94
C ARG A 68 4.00 -1.90 6.22
N LEU A 69 3.19 -0.84 6.19
CA LEU A 69 3.13 0.15 7.25
C LEU A 69 2.17 -0.30 8.35
N THR A 70 2.68 -0.48 9.57
CA THR A 70 1.89 -0.75 10.78
C THR A 70 1.63 0.56 11.52
N LEU A 71 0.43 1.11 11.40
CA LEU A 71 -0.02 2.25 12.19
C LEU A 71 -0.29 1.82 13.65
N ALA A 72 0.41 2.43 14.59
CA ALA A 72 0.13 2.35 16.01
C ALA A 72 -0.78 3.50 16.44
N TRP A 73 -2.04 3.20 16.74
CA TRP A 73 -3.01 4.25 17.05
C TRP A 73 -4.02 3.81 18.12
N GLN A 74 -4.14 4.61 19.18
CA GLN A 74 -5.03 4.37 20.32
C GLN A 74 -4.91 2.96 20.93
N GLY A 75 -3.68 2.44 21.04
CA GLY A 75 -3.41 1.14 21.65
C GLY A 75 -3.76 -0.06 20.78
N ARG A 76 -4.05 0.15 19.49
CA ARG A 76 -4.26 -0.91 18.51
C ARG A 76 -3.38 -0.68 17.28
N ASP A 77 -2.95 -1.79 16.67
CA ASP A 77 -2.15 -1.76 15.46
C ASP A 77 -3.04 -1.98 14.22
N TYR A 78 -2.70 -1.32 13.12
CA TYR A 78 -3.39 -1.46 11.84
C TYR A 78 -2.38 -1.56 10.70
N TRP A 79 -2.62 -2.40 9.71
CA TRP A 79 -1.96 -2.24 8.42
C TRP A 79 -2.62 -1.13 7.63
N VAL A 80 -1.79 -0.24 7.07
CA VAL A 80 -2.21 0.83 6.17
C VAL A 80 -2.16 0.34 4.73
N LEU A 81 -3.27 0.51 4.02
CA LEU A 81 -3.40 0.20 2.60
C LEU A 81 -3.92 1.43 1.86
N VAL A 82 -3.55 1.57 0.60
CA VAL A 82 -4.02 2.65 -0.26
C VAL A 82 -4.75 2.07 -1.48
N ARG A 83 -5.75 2.78 -1.97
CA ARG A 83 -6.47 2.37 -3.17
C ARG A 83 -5.72 2.84 -4.41
N GLN A 84 -5.52 1.90 -5.33
CA GLN A 84 -5.03 2.17 -6.67
C GLN A 84 -6.08 1.81 -7.71
N ARG A 85 -6.24 2.67 -8.72
CA ARG A 85 -6.95 2.33 -9.96
C ARG A 85 -5.88 2.08 -11.03
N ARG A 86 -5.86 0.86 -11.59
CA ARG A 86 -4.89 0.47 -12.61
C ARG A 86 -5.57 0.58 -13.96
N GLU A 87 -5.29 1.66 -14.67
CA GLU A 87 -5.97 1.96 -15.95
C GLU A 87 -5.57 0.97 -17.04
N ASP A 88 -4.30 0.55 -17.05
CA ASP A 88 -3.73 -0.50 -17.91
C ASP A 88 -4.44 -1.85 -17.75
N ARG A 89 -5.05 -2.11 -16.58
CA ARG A 89 -5.72 -3.39 -16.25
C ARG A 89 -7.24 -3.27 -16.12
N GLY A 90 -7.77 -2.05 -16.14
CA GLY A 90 -9.20 -1.79 -15.97
C GLY A 90 -9.75 -2.18 -14.59
N ASP A 91 -8.93 -2.18 -13.54
CA ASP A 91 -9.34 -2.63 -12.21
C ASP A 91 -8.94 -1.71 -11.06
N VAL A 92 -9.37 -2.09 -9.85
CA VAL A 92 -9.10 -1.37 -8.60
C VAL A 92 -8.64 -2.38 -7.55
N VAL A 93 -7.53 -2.08 -6.89
CA VAL A 93 -6.96 -2.88 -5.81
C VAL A 93 -6.69 -2.02 -4.58
N LEU A 94 -6.61 -2.63 -3.40
CA LEU A 94 -5.85 -2.05 -2.29
C LEU A 94 -4.42 -2.59 -2.34
N LYS A 95 -3.46 -1.68 -2.27
CA LYS A 95 -2.03 -1.98 -2.28
C LYS A 95 -1.37 -1.44 -1.01
N LEU A 96 -0.14 -1.87 -0.79
CA LEU A 96 0.78 -1.18 0.10
C LEU A 96 1.15 0.19 -0.53
N ILE A 97 1.62 1.12 0.30
CA ILE A 97 2.28 2.34 -0.21
C ILE A 97 3.48 1.91 -1.02
N SER A 98 3.62 2.38 -2.25
CA SER A 98 4.59 1.81 -3.17
C SER A 98 4.97 2.74 -4.32
N GLY A 99 6.25 2.72 -4.69
CA GLY A 99 6.82 3.50 -5.77
C GLY A 99 7.84 2.74 -6.60
N TYR A 100 8.23 3.33 -7.73
CA TYR A 100 9.38 2.87 -8.50
C TYR A 100 10.65 3.47 -7.92
N VAL A 101 11.72 2.69 -7.84
CA VAL A 101 13.01 3.23 -7.38
C VAL A 101 13.65 4.03 -8.52
N PRO A 102 13.98 5.32 -8.30
CA PRO A 102 14.67 6.12 -9.30
C PRO A 102 16.06 5.55 -9.61
N ALA A 103 16.54 5.76 -10.84
CA ALA A 103 17.82 5.25 -11.31
C ALA A 103 19.01 5.65 -10.41
N HIS A 104 18.95 6.86 -9.83
CA HIS A 104 19.99 7.40 -8.94
C HIS A 104 19.86 6.93 -7.48
N GLU A 105 18.81 6.19 -7.13
CA GLU A 105 18.55 5.67 -5.78
C GLU A 105 18.52 4.13 -5.71
N LEU A 106 18.96 3.44 -6.77
CA LEU A 106 18.90 1.96 -6.81
C LEU A 106 19.73 1.29 -5.72
N ASN A 107 20.75 1.94 -5.19
CA ASN A 107 21.53 1.49 -4.04
C ASN A 107 20.95 1.95 -2.69
N LEU A 108 19.90 2.78 -2.69
CA LEU A 108 19.23 3.34 -1.52
C LEU A 108 17.69 3.14 -1.54
N PRO A 109 17.17 1.93 -1.83
CA PRO A 109 15.72 1.73 -1.98
C PRO A 109 14.89 2.04 -0.72
N LEU A 110 15.48 1.97 0.48
CA LEU A 110 14.81 2.39 1.72
C LEU A 110 14.48 3.89 1.70
N HIS A 111 15.34 4.72 1.11
CA HIS A 111 15.11 6.16 1.00
C HIS A 111 13.84 6.43 0.19
N THR A 112 13.73 5.81 -1.00
CA THR A 112 12.51 5.86 -1.82
C THR A 112 11.30 5.38 -1.03
N ALA A 113 11.39 4.23 -0.34
CA ALA A 113 10.28 3.68 0.42
C ALA A 113 9.77 4.64 1.53
N VAL A 114 10.68 5.34 2.20
CA VAL A 114 10.36 6.33 3.23
C VAL A 114 9.76 7.61 2.63
N GLN A 115 10.24 8.06 1.47
CA GLN A 115 9.65 9.17 0.73
C GLN A 115 8.21 8.84 0.30
N GLU A 116 7.96 7.64 -0.23
CA GLU A 116 6.62 7.20 -0.61
C GLU A 116 5.64 7.25 0.57
N VAL A 117 6.08 6.96 1.79
CA VAL A 117 5.22 7.14 2.98
C VAL A 117 4.90 8.63 3.22
N ALA A 118 5.87 9.53 3.05
CA ALA A 118 5.67 10.96 3.22
C ALA A 118 4.77 11.58 2.13
N GLU A 119 4.83 11.07 0.90
CA GLU A 119 4.02 11.52 -0.23
C GLU A 119 2.60 10.89 -0.21
N GLU A 120 2.49 9.57 -0.05
CA GLU A 120 1.23 8.84 -0.19
C GLU A 120 0.42 8.76 1.13
N CYS A 121 1.02 8.91 2.33
CA CYS A 121 0.32 8.74 3.61
C CYS A 121 0.24 10.03 4.43
N LEU A 122 -0.81 10.82 4.21
CA LEU A 122 -0.97 12.11 4.87
C LEU A 122 -1.80 12.03 6.16
N LEU A 123 -1.24 12.56 7.25
CA LEU A 123 -1.83 12.60 8.58
C LEU A 123 -2.31 14.00 8.91
N GLU A 124 -3.62 14.17 9.08
CA GLU A 124 -4.22 15.45 9.42
C GLU A 124 -4.77 15.49 10.85
N THR A 125 -4.51 16.59 11.55
CA THR A 125 -5.18 16.96 12.81
C THR A 125 -5.95 18.27 12.63
N PRO A 126 -6.83 18.66 13.59
CA PRO A 126 -7.47 19.98 13.56
C PRO A 126 -6.48 21.15 13.51
N GLY A 127 -5.24 20.97 13.99
CA GLY A 127 -4.21 22.00 13.97
C GLY A 127 -3.37 22.06 12.69
N GLY A 128 -3.57 21.13 11.74
CA GLY A 128 -2.76 21.02 10.52
C GLY A 128 -2.20 19.62 10.28
N TRP A 129 -1.33 19.51 9.28
CA TRP A 129 -0.73 18.26 8.84
C TRP A 129 0.47 17.90 9.71
N LEU A 130 0.58 16.63 10.08
CA LEU A 130 1.74 16.15 10.82
C LEU A 130 2.90 15.94 9.86
N ASN A 131 4.07 16.47 10.21
CA ASN A 131 5.32 16.00 9.63
C ASN A 131 5.80 14.76 10.40
N GLY A 132 6.71 14.00 9.81
CA GLY A 132 7.26 12.80 10.40
C GLY A 132 8.78 12.74 10.38
N ARG A 133 9.31 11.76 11.09
CA ARG A 133 10.73 11.43 11.09
C ARG A 133 10.92 9.94 10.82
N PHE A 134 12.02 9.60 10.16
CA PHE A 134 12.54 8.24 10.13
C PHE A 134 13.83 8.23 10.95
N LYS A 135 13.80 7.55 12.11
CA LYS A 135 14.84 7.70 13.14
C LYS A 135 15.01 9.19 13.50
N GLU A 136 16.23 9.71 13.40
CA GLU A 136 16.54 11.13 13.69
C GLU A 136 16.43 12.05 12.47
N THR A 137 16.01 11.54 11.31
CA THR A 137 15.95 12.30 10.06
C THR A 137 14.53 12.72 9.74
N TRP A 138 14.34 14.01 9.45
CA TRP A 138 13.05 14.54 9.00
C TRP A 138 12.65 13.98 7.64
N LEU A 139 11.39 13.63 7.51
CA LEU A 139 10.79 13.32 6.23
C LEU A 139 10.60 14.61 5.42
N PRO A 140 10.60 14.52 4.08
CA PRO A 140 10.34 15.69 3.25
C PRO A 140 8.91 16.18 3.44
N ASP A 141 8.73 17.51 3.47
CA ASP A 141 7.43 18.16 3.37
C ASP A 141 6.95 18.11 1.90
N ALA A 142 6.52 16.93 1.44
CA ALA A 142 6.17 16.64 0.04
C ALA A 142 5.26 17.70 -0.60
N TYR A 143 4.39 18.31 0.20
CA TYR A 143 3.42 19.30 -0.24
C TYR A 143 3.47 20.60 0.57
N GLY A 144 4.63 20.99 1.12
CA GLY A 144 4.79 22.20 1.95
C GLY A 144 4.33 23.51 1.28
N GLY A 145 4.33 23.57 -0.06
CA GLY A 145 3.79 24.70 -0.81
C GLY A 145 2.24 24.78 -0.84
N ALA A 146 1.54 23.69 -0.52
CA ALA A 146 0.07 23.60 -0.58
C ALA A 146 -0.58 23.23 0.75
N LEU A 147 0.16 22.58 1.65
CA LEU A 147 -0.30 22.10 2.94
C LEU A 147 0.50 22.75 4.07
N LYS A 148 -0.20 23.15 5.14
CA LYS A 148 0.42 23.67 6.35
C LYS A 148 0.85 22.52 7.27
N TYR A 149 2.10 22.11 7.15
CA TYR A 149 2.72 21.17 8.08
C TYR A 149 3.00 21.84 9.43
N ARG A 150 2.87 21.05 10.50
CA ARG A 150 3.17 21.48 11.86
C ARG A 150 4.56 20.99 12.24
N GLU A 151 5.29 21.84 12.95
CA GLU A 151 6.55 21.44 13.60
C GLU A 151 6.30 20.45 14.74
N THR A 152 5.19 20.61 15.47
CA THR A 152 4.79 19.69 16.55
C THR A 152 3.27 19.52 16.63
N PRO A 153 2.77 18.33 17.01
CA PRO A 153 3.56 17.10 17.24
C PRO A 153 3.93 16.41 15.91
N THR A 154 4.86 15.45 15.93
CA THR A 154 5.34 14.70 14.76
C THR A 154 5.08 13.21 14.91
N PHE A 155 4.91 12.48 13.80
CA PHE A 155 4.89 11.01 13.84
C PHE A 155 6.29 10.43 13.60
N ASP A 156 6.53 9.20 14.08
CA ASP A 156 7.80 8.50 13.88
C ASP A 156 7.60 7.25 13.01
N LEU A 157 8.54 7.04 12.08
CA LEU A 157 8.68 5.82 11.29
C LEU A 157 9.84 5.01 11.85
N ILE A 158 9.53 3.80 12.28
CA ILE A 158 10.47 2.89 12.93
C ILE A 158 10.54 1.59 12.12
N PRO A 159 11.72 1.11 11.72
CA PRO A 159 11.87 -0.21 11.13
C PRO A 159 11.36 -1.30 12.06
N LYS A 160 10.62 -2.27 11.49
CA LYS A 160 10.31 -3.53 12.17
C LYS A 160 11.34 -4.59 11.77
N ALA A 161 11.29 -5.74 12.45
CA ALA A 161 12.16 -6.87 12.13
C ALA A 161 12.13 -7.19 10.63
N GLY A 162 13.30 -7.25 10.01
CA GLY A 162 13.43 -7.52 8.59
C GLY A 162 13.26 -9.01 8.23
N ALA A 163 13.31 -9.28 6.94
CA ALA A 163 13.17 -10.61 6.36
C ALA A 163 14.42 -11.47 6.62
N ALA A 164 14.21 -12.80 6.73
CA ALA A 164 15.29 -13.74 6.97
C ALA A 164 16.23 -13.94 5.78
N ARG A 165 15.72 -13.80 4.54
CA ARG A 165 16.52 -13.98 3.31
C ARG A 165 17.19 -12.65 2.94
N THR A 166 18.49 -12.70 2.66
CA THR A 166 19.28 -11.49 2.37
C THR A 166 19.00 -10.97 0.97
N VAL A 167 18.91 -9.65 0.83
CA VAL A 167 18.82 -8.98 -0.47
C VAL A 167 20.04 -8.09 -0.64
N LEU A 168 20.70 -8.22 -1.79
CA LEU A 168 21.96 -7.54 -2.11
C LEU A 168 21.76 -6.59 -3.29
N CYS A 169 22.29 -5.38 -3.19
CA CYS A 169 22.56 -4.51 -4.34
C CYS A 169 24.02 -4.69 -4.72
N GLY A 170 24.30 -5.42 -5.80
CA GLY A 170 25.64 -5.95 -6.08
C GLY A 170 26.11 -6.84 -4.92
N ALA A 171 27.19 -6.44 -4.25
CA ALA A 171 27.74 -7.15 -3.10
C ALA A 171 27.23 -6.62 -1.73
N GLN A 172 26.46 -5.53 -1.70
CA GLN A 172 26.06 -4.86 -0.47
C GLN A 172 24.66 -5.31 0.00
N ALA A 173 24.56 -5.81 1.23
CA ALA A 173 23.27 -6.10 1.84
C ALA A 173 22.44 -4.84 2.08
N LEU A 174 21.16 -4.90 1.73
CA LEU A 174 20.23 -3.80 1.98
C LEU A 174 19.93 -3.68 3.47
N ILE A 175 19.98 -2.44 3.97
CA ILE A 175 19.62 -2.09 5.34
C ILE A 175 18.13 -2.32 5.60
N GLU A 176 17.77 -2.59 6.85
CA GLU A 176 16.42 -2.96 7.30
C GLU A 176 15.86 -4.23 6.64
N GLN A 177 16.71 -4.98 5.91
CA GLN A 177 16.48 -6.33 5.38
C GLN A 177 15.06 -6.49 4.79
N PRO A 178 14.74 -5.83 3.66
CA PRO A 178 13.42 -5.94 3.06
C PRO A 178 13.14 -7.38 2.62
N ARG A 179 11.85 -7.75 2.62
CA ARG A 179 11.41 -8.92 1.86
C ARG A 179 11.51 -8.60 0.37
N ALA A 180 11.94 -9.56 -0.45
CA ALA A 180 11.94 -9.40 -1.90
C ALA A 180 11.05 -10.45 -2.60
N TYR A 181 10.51 -10.07 -3.75
CA TYR A 181 9.96 -11.00 -4.72
C TYR A 181 10.07 -10.47 -6.16
N VAL A 182 10.17 -11.38 -7.13
CA VAL A 182 10.01 -11.12 -8.56
C VAL A 182 8.55 -11.34 -8.92
N HIS A 183 7.90 -10.30 -9.40
CA HIS A 183 6.55 -10.38 -9.93
C HIS A 183 6.60 -10.80 -11.39
N LEU A 184 6.31 -12.08 -11.66
CA LEU A 184 6.43 -12.67 -12.99
C LEU A 184 5.57 -12.00 -14.06
N PRO A 185 4.30 -11.62 -13.79
CA PRO A 185 3.45 -10.95 -14.79
C PRO A 185 4.00 -9.63 -15.30
N THR A 186 4.91 -8.98 -14.57
CA THR A 186 5.46 -7.68 -14.95
C THR A 186 6.96 -7.61 -15.00
N ALA A 187 7.64 -8.75 -14.91
CA ALA A 187 9.10 -8.85 -14.85
C ALA A 187 9.73 -7.78 -13.94
N SER A 188 9.26 -7.61 -12.71
CA SER A 188 9.76 -6.56 -11.81
C SER A 188 10.19 -7.14 -10.47
N LEU A 189 11.32 -6.65 -9.94
CA LEU A 189 11.72 -6.93 -8.55
C LEU A 189 10.99 -5.97 -7.61
N GLN A 190 10.41 -6.50 -6.55
CA GLN A 190 9.68 -5.73 -5.54
C GLN A 190 10.33 -5.95 -4.17
N LEU A 191 10.68 -4.85 -3.51
CA LEU A 191 11.17 -4.83 -2.13
C LEU A 191 10.03 -4.39 -1.21
N VAL A 192 9.81 -5.11 -0.11
CA VAL A 192 8.81 -4.77 0.90
C VAL A 192 9.51 -4.47 2.22
N TYR A 193 9.48 -3.22 2.63
CA TYR A 193 9.97 -2.75 3.92
C TYR A 193 8.87 -2.79 4.97
N ASP A 194 9.19 -3.29 6.15
CA ASP A 194 8.27 -3.31 7.29
C ASP A 194 8.55 -2.12 8.20
N LEU A 195 7.63 -1.17 8.25
CA LEU A 195 7.75 0.02 9.08
C LEU A 195 6.57 0.11 10.06
N ARG A 196 6.83 0.69 11.23
CA ARG A 196 5.82 1.10 12.20
C ARG A 196 5.67 2.62 12.12
N LEU A 197 4.44 3.10 12.01
CA LEU A 197 4.10 4.51 12.12
C LEU A 197 3.53 4.75 13.51
N GLU A 198 4.26 5.48 14.34
CA GLU A 198 3.80 5.87 15.67
C GLU A 198 3.25 7.29 15.66
N VAL A 199 1.96 7.41 15.98
CA VAL A 199 1.31 8.72 16.10
C VAL A 199 1.35 9.17 17.56
N PRO A 200 1.81 10.40 17.85
CA PRO A 200 1.85 10.95 19.20
C PRO A 200 0.44 11.04 19.80
N LYS A 201 0.29 10.78 21.10
CA LYS A 201 -1.01 10.78 21.80
C LYS A 201 -1.68 12.15 21.78
N GLU A 202 -0.90 13.21 21.63
CA GLU A 202 -1.31 14.60 21.53
C GLU A 202 -2.01 14.91 20.19
N ALA A 203 -1.79 14.09 19.15
CA ALA A 203 -2.43 14.24 17.85
C ALA A 203 -3.89 13.74 17.88
N LYS A 204 -4.75 14.52 18.55
CA LYS A 204 -6.20 14.27 18.62
C LYS A 204 -6.89 14.58 17.29
N GLY A 205 -7.99 13.87 17.03
CA GLY A 205 -8.82 14.11 15.85
C GLY A 205 -8.16 13.69 14.52
N LEU A 206 -7.28 12.69 14.55
CA LEU A 206 -6.52 12.22 13.40
C LEU A 206 -7.44 11.83 12.22
N SER A 207 -7.09 12.27 11.02
CA SER A 207 -7.64 11.78 9.77
C SER A 207 -6.50 11.32 8.87
N LEU A 208 -6.72 10.25 8.12
CA LEU A 208 -5.73 9.71 7.18
C LEU A 208 -6.20 9.90 5.76
N TYR A 209 -5.30 10.33 4.88
CA TYR A 209 -5.59 10.51 3.47
C TYR A 209 -4.46 9.94 2.63
N HIS A 210 -4.86 9.29 1.54
CA HIS A 210 -3.99 8.92 0.45
C HIS A 210 -3.90 10.07 -0.55
N VAL A 211 -2.70 10.34 -1.03
CA VAL A 211 -2.47 11.16 -2.22
C VAL A 211 -1.75 10.30 -3.25
N ASP A 212 -2.25 10.35 -4.47
CA ASP A 212 -1.75 9.59 -5.61
C ASP A 212 -1.41 10.58 -6.73
N GLU A 213 -0.32 10.34 -7.43
CA GLU A 213 0.05 11.11 -8.60
C GLU A 213 -0.57 10.49 -9.86
N ARG A 214 -1.26 11.31 -10.65
CA ARG A 214 -1.88 10.85 -11.89
C ARG A 214 -1.43 11.68 -13.06
N LEU A 215 -1.25 11.03 -14.19
CA LEU A 215 -0.96 11.71 -15.45
C LEU A 215 -2.24 12.42 -15.92
N GLU A 216 -2.24 13.75 -15.89
CA GLU A 216 -3.31 14.61 -16.40
C GLU A 216 -2.67 15.64 -17.36
N ASN A 217 -3.07 15.65 -18.63
CA ASN A 217 -2.56 16.58 -19.65
C ASN A 217 -1.02 16.66 -19.67
N ASP A 218 -0.35 15.50 -19.79
CA ASP A 218 1.12 15.36 -19.80
C ASP A 218 1.85 15.83 -18.54
N GLN A 219 1.15 16.01 -17.43
CA GLN A 219 1.73 16.34 -16.13
C GLN A 219 1.34 15.31 -15.07
N LEU A 220 2.25 15.00 -14.15
CA LEU A 220 1.90 14.28 -12.94
C LEU A 220 1.26 15.25 -11.96
N VAL A 221 0.01 14.99 -11.59
CA VAL A 221 -0.78 15.85 -10.71
C VAL A 221 -1.16 15.07 -9.45
N ALA A 222 -0.74 15.57 -8.30
CA ALA A 222 -1.13 15.03 -7.00
C ALA A 222 -2.39 15.75 -6.50
N ARG A 223 -3.42 14.99 -6.12
CA ARG A 223 -4.70 15.56 -5.64
C ARG A 223 -5.12 14.97 -4.30
N LEU A 224 -5.49 15.86 -3.38
CA LEU A 224 -6.08 15.50 -2.11
C LEU A 224 -7.61 15.56 -2.16
N SER A 225 -8.27 14.45 -1.81
CA SER A 225 -9.73 14.39 -1.71
C SER A 225 -10.21 14.02 -0.31
N ARG A 226 -10.65 15.02 0.47
CA ARG A 226 -11.22 14.78 1.80
C ARG A 226 -12.53 13.99 1.80
N LYS A 227 -13.21 13.92 0.64
CA LYS A 227 -14.44 13.13 0.44
C LYS A 227 -14.15 11.66 0.13
N ARG A 228 -12.95 11.34 -0.36
CA ARG A 228 -12.50 10.00 -0.72
C ARG A 228 -11.07 9.85 -0.19
N PRO A 229 -10.92 9.43 1.08
CA PRO A 229 -9.60 9.37 1.69
C PRO A 229 -8.70 8.37 1.00
N ASP A 230 -9.27 7.32 0.38
CA ASP A 230 -8.56 6.30 -0.39
C ASP A 230 -7.38 5.62 0.35
N LEU A 231 -7.34 5.78 1.68
CA LEU A 231 -6.48 5.10 2.63
C LEU A 231 -7.37 4.27 3.58
N TYR A 232 -6.97 3.02 3.77
CA TYR A 232 -7.72 2.00 4.48
C TYR A 232 -6.85 1.34 5.55
N LEU A 233 -7.52 0.84 6.59
CA LEU A 233 -6.90 0.24 7.75
C LEU A 233 -7.45 -1.17 7.95
N ILE A 234 -6.55 -2.17 8.00
CA ILE A 234 -6.87 -3.53 8.46
C ILE A 234 -6.39 -3.63 9.91
N PRO A 235 -7.28 -3.80 10.90
CA PRO A 235 -6.83 -3.93 12.27
C PRO A 235 -6.08 -5.24 12.50
N LEU A 236 -5.12 -5.19 13.41
CA LEU A 236 -4.33 -6.33 13.83
C LEU A 236 -4.69 -6.75 15.25
N ASP A 237 -4.60 -8.05 15.52
CA ASP A 237 -4.61 -8.65 16.85
C ASP A 237 -3.37 -9.55 17.00
N GLY A 238 -2.48 -9.20 17.93
CA GLY A 238 -1.18 -9.88 18.07
C GLY A 238 -0.35 -9.90 16.78
N GLY A 239 -0.47 -8.88 15.94
CA GLY A 239 0.20 -8.80 14.63
C GLY A 239 -0.49 -9.56 13.50
N LYS A 240 -1.58 -10.29 13.77
CA LYS A 240 -2.38 -10.99 12.76
C LYS A 240 -3.51 -10.08 12.26
N PRO A 241 -3.78 -10.02 10.95
CA PRO A 241 -4.88 -9.21 10.43
C PRO A 241 -6.23 -9.77 10.89
N LEU A 242 -7.23 -8.90 10.99
CA LEU A 242 -8.62 -9.26 11.22
C LEU A 242 -9.45 -9.05 9.94
N PRO A 243 -10.60 -9.71 9.79
CA PRO A 243 -11.43 -9.66 8.58
C PRO A 243 -12.28 -8.37 8.49
N GLU A 244 -11.70 -7.23 8.85
CA GLU A 244 -12.32 -5.92 8.94
C GLU A 244 -11.53 -4.90 8.13
N LEU A 245 -12.20 -3.85 7.67
CA LEU A 245 -11.59 -2.75 6.91
C LEU A 245 -12.19 -1.43 7.35
N TYR A 246 -11.35 -0.44 7.63
CA TYR A 246 -11.77 0.87 8.10
C TYR A 246 -11.12 2.01 7.32
N THR A 247 -11.69 3.21 7.44
CA THR A 247 -11.04 4.48 7.16
C THR A 247 -11.03 5.31 8.45
N LEU A 248 -10.00 6.12 8.69
CA LEU A 248 -9.90 6.97 9.89
C LEU A 248 -10.18 8.43 9.55
N ARG A 249 -11.18 9.02 10.18
CA ARG A 249 -11.55 10.43 9.98
C ARG A 249 -11.92 11.08 11.30
N LYS A 250 -11.30 12.24 11.58
CA LYS A 250 -11.56 13.06 12.78
C LYS A 250 -11.49 12.26 14.09
N GLY A 251 -10.60 11.28 14.16
CA GLY A 251 -10.41 10.40 15.32
C GLY A 251 -11.40 9.24 15.40
N GLU A 252 -12.22 9.00 14.39
CA GLU A 252 -13.20 7.91 14.35
C GLU A 252 -12.93 6.93 13.22
N LEU A 253 -13.05 5.64 13.53
CA LEU A 253 -13.01 4.58 12.52
C LEU A 253 -14.38 4.42 11.87
N HIS A 254 -14.40 4.46 10.54
CA HIS A 254 -15.57 4.18 9.74
C HIS A 254 -15.36 2.90 8.94
N ALA A 255 -16.29 1.94 9.05
CA ALA A 255 -16.21 0.69 8.32
C ALA A 255 -16.25 0.92 6.81
N ALA A 256 -15.37 0.23 6.08
CA ALA A 256 -15.28 0.26 4.63
C ALA A 256 -15.81 -1.05 4.03
N PRO A 257 -16.44 -1.00 2.83
CA PRO A 257 -16.95 -2.18 2.17
C PRO A 257 -15.81 -3.08 1.67
N THR A 258 -15.93 -4.39 1.91
CA THR A 258 -14.96 -5.41 1.47
C THR A 258 -15.49 -6.29 0.33
N ARG A 259 -16.75 -6.12 -0.06
CA ARG A 259 -17.37 -6.92 -1.13
C ARG A 259 -16.75 -6.58 -2.49
N GLY A 260 -16.28 -7.61 -3.19
CA GLY A 260 -15.67 -7.46 -4.52
C GLY A 260 -14.30 -6.79 -4.48
N LEU A 261 -13.71 -6.64 -3.30
CA LEU A 261 -12.41 -6.04 -3.10
C LEU A 261 -11.30 -7.00 -3.54
N PHE A 262 -10.29 -6.45 -4.19
CA PHE A 262 -9.04 -7.12 -4.50
C PHE A 262 -7.88 -6.43 -3.78
N LEU A 263 -6.91 -7.23 -3.36
CA LEU A 263 -5.61 -6.78 -2.88
C LEU A 263 -4.58 -6.98 -3.99
N ALA A 264 -3.57 -6.13 -4.02
CA ALA A 264 -2.45 -6.21 -4.97
C ALA A 264 -1.61 -7.49 -4.79
N GLU A 265 -0.70 -7.72 -5.72
CA GLU A 265 0.22 -8.86 -5.77
C GLU A 265 1.09 -8.99 -4.51
N SER A 266 1.36 -7.91 -3.77
CA SER A 266 2.10 -7.98 -2.51
C SER A 266 1.40 -8.81 -1.42
N PHE A 267 0.10 -9.06 -1.57
CA PHE A 267 -0.71 -9.93 -0.69
C PHE A 267 -0.91 -11.34 -1.26
N ALA A 268 -0.41 -11.61 -2.46
CA ALA A 268 -0.44 -12.92 -3.08
C ALA A 268 0.51 -13.90 -2.38
N SER A 269 0.34 -15.18 -2.70
CA SER A 269 1.27 -16.20 -2.24
C SER A 269 2.61 -16.03 -2.96
N GLN A 270 3.70 -16.08 -2.19
CA GLN A 270 5.06 -16.13 -2.72
C GLN A 270 5.57 -17.57 -2.63
N GLU A 271 6.16 -18.04 -3.73
CA GLU A 271 6.85 -19.32 -3.86
C GLU A 271 8.33 -19.03 -4.13
N GLY A 272 9.22 -19.44 -3.24
CA GLY A 272 10.63 -19.00 -3.30
C GLY A 272 10.76 -17.49 -3.37
N TRP A 273 11.31 -16.96 -4.46
CA TRP A 273 11.38 -15.53 -4.74
C TRP A 273 10.26 -15.01 -5.65
N VAL A 274 9.33 -15.84 -6.12
CA VAL A 274 8.38 -15.42 -7.17
C VAL A 274 6.97 -15.19 -6.66
N VAL A 275 6.29 -14.20 -7.25
CA VAL A 275 4.84 -14.01 -7.16
C VAL A 275 4.26 -14.09 -8.56
N ARG A 276 3.29 -14.99 -8.73
CA ARG A 276 2.65 -15.29 -10.02
C ARG A 276 1.31 -14.59 -10.20
N GLU A 277 0.69 -14.17 -9.11
CA GLU A 277 -0.67 -13.65 -9.07
C GLU A 277 -0.65 -12.12 -9.12
N GLU A 278 -1.41 -11.52 -10.03
CA GLU A 278 -1.46 -10.05 -10.20
C GLU A 278 -2.27 -9.31 -9.13
N ARG A 279 -3.11 -10.07 -8.42
CA ARG A 279 -4.01 -9.64 -7.35
C ARG A 279 -4.66 -10.86 -6.71
N VAL A 280 -5.14 -10.68 -5.48
CA VAL A 280 -5.91 -11.69 -4.74
C VAL A 280 -7.25 -11.11 -4.29
N LYS A 281 -8.33 -11.89 -4.36
CA LYS A 281 -9.62 -11.43 -3.81
C LYS A 281 -9.51 -11.33 -2.29
N TRP A 282 -10.10 -10.31 -1.70
CA TRP A 282 -10.14 -10.11 -0.25
C TRP A 282 -10.57 -11.37 0.52
N LYS A 283 -11.64 -12.04 0.06
CA LYS A 283 -12.15 -13.27 0.67
C LYS A 283 -11.13 -14.41 0.63
N ASP A 284 -10.46 -14.57 -0.51
CA ASP A 284 -9.51 -15.67 -0.72
C ASP A 284 -8.23 -15.40 0.09
N TRP A 285 -7.80 -14.14 0.17
CA TRP A 285 -6.71 -13.72 1.03
C TRP A 285 -7.02 -13.99 2.51
N LEU A 286 -8.20 -13.61 3.01
CA LEU A 286 -8.59 -13.92 4.40
C LEU A 286 -8.61 -15.42 4.68
N HIS A 287 -9.12 -16.23 3.74
CA HIS A 287 -9.11 -17.68 3.89
C HIS A 287 -7.68 -18.23 3.99
N ARG A 288 -6.74 -17.72 3.19
CA ARG A 288 -5.30 -18.07 3.28
C ARG A 288 -4.68 -17.68 4.62
N GLN A 289 -5.19 -16.63 5.28
CA GLN A 289 -4.76 -16.25 6.64
C GLN A 289 -5.43 -17.07 7.76
N GLY A 290 -6.32 -18.02 7.43
CA GLY A 290 -7.10 -18.78 8.41
C GLY A 290 -8.23 -17.99 9.04
N LEU A 291 -8.69 -16.91 8.39
CA LEU A 291 -9.72 -16.01 8.89
C LEU A 291 -11.05 -16.26 8.15
N GLU A 292 -12.15 -16.37 8.90
CA GLU A 292 -13.49 -16.38 8.32
C GLU A 292 -14.02 -14.95 8.16
N VAL A 293 -14.62 -14.65 7.01
CA VAL A 293 -15.37 -13.40 6.83
C VAL A 293 -16.61 -13.47 7.71
N PRO A 294 -16.83 -12.53 8.65
CA PRO A 294 -18.05 -12.51 9.44
C PRO A 294 -19.25 -12.49 8.50
N ALA A 295 -20.11 -13.50 8.60
CA ALA A 295 -21.35 -13.51 7.86
C ALA A 295 -22.09 -12.22 8.21
N VAL A 296 -22.41 -11.40 7.19
CA VAL A 296 -23.19 -10.17 7.37
C VAL A 296 -24.42 -10.56 8.17
N ARG A 297 -24.49 -10.13 9.44
CA ARG A 297 -25.70 -10.27 10.25
C ARG A 297 -26.77 -9.51 9.50
N ARG A 298 -27.61 -10.22 8.74
CA ARG A 298 -28.83 -9.67 8.16
C ARG A 298 -29.60 -9.11 9.34
N SER A 299 -29.60 -7.79 9.49
CA SER A 299 -30.33 -7.12 10.57
C SER A 299 -31.76 -7.68 10.59
N GLY A 300 -32.25 -8.01 11.78
CA GLY A 300 -33.54 -8.69 12.01
C GLY A 300 -34.78 -7.94 11.51
N LEU A 301 -34.60 -6.81 10.82
CA LEU A 301 -35.66 -5.96 10.27
C LEU A 301 -36.53 -6.67 9.23
N LYS A 302 -36.01 -7.69 8.52
CA LYS A 302 -36.86 -8.49 7.61
C LYS A 302 -37.83 -9.43 8.34
N LYS A 303 -37.54 -9.90 9.56
CA LYS A 303 -38.47 -10.77 10.31
C LYS A 303 -39.63 -9.98 10.94
N VAL A 304 -39.40 -8.74 11.34
CA VAL A 304 -40.45 -7.87 11.90
C VAL A 304 -41.43 -7.40 10.82
N ALA A 305 -40.94 -7.00 9.64
CA ALA A 305 -41.82 -6.60 8.53
C ALA A 305 -42.73 -7.74 8.02
N THR A 306 -42.26 -8.98 8.11
CA THR A 306 -43.03 -10.16 7.66
C THR A 306 -44.10 -10.55 8.68
N LYS A 307 -43.81 -10.48 9.99
CA LYS A 307 -44.83 -10.68 11.04
C LYS A 307 -45.88 -9.57 11.08
N ALA A 308 -45.50 -8.31 10.88
CA ALA A 308 -46.43 -7.19 10.83
C ALA A 308 -47.38 -7.29 9.62
N ARG A 309 -46.88 -7.70 8.44
CA ARG A 309 -47.73 -7.95 7.26
C ARG A 309 -48.67 -9.15 7.43
N ALA A 310 -48.25 -10.19 8.15
CA ALA A 310 -49.12 -11.33 8.46
C ALA A 310 -50.27 -10.97 9.42
N LEU A 311 -49.99 -10.14 10.44
CA LEU A 311 -51.00 -9.65 11.39
C LEU A 311 -52.02 -8.70 10.73
N ILE A 312 -51.57 -7.79 9.87
CA ILE A 312 -52.47 -6.89 9.12
C ILE A 312 -53.37 -7.67 8.14
N ARG A 313 -52.86 -8.76 7.55
CA ARG A 313 -53.63 -9.61 6.65
C ARG A 313 -54.68 -10.47 7.38
N LEU A 314 -54.41 -10.86 8.64
CA LEU A 314 -55.37 -11.54 9.51
C LEU A 314 -56.47 -10.60 10.02
N ALA A 315 -56.16 -9.33 10.28
CA ALA A 315 -57.13 -8.33 10.72
C ALA A 315 -58.11 -7.91 9.60
N ARG A 316 -57.68 -7.95 8.33
CA ARG A 316 -58.54 -7.61 7.17
C ARG A 316 -59.53 -8.69 6.74
N HIS A 317 -59.46 -9.90 7.31
CA HIS A 317 -60.40 -10.99 7.04
C HIS A 317 -61.49 -11.13 8.12
N LYS A 318 -61.51 -10.26 9.13
CA LYS A 318 -62.49 -10.25 10.23
C LYS A 318 -63.34 -8.96 10.31
N LEU A 319 -63.41 -8.20 9.21
CA LEU A 319 -64.37 -7.12 9.00
C LEU A 319 -65.19 -7.44 7.76
#